data_AF-A0AA35XDG7-F1
#
_entry.id   AF-A0AA35XDG7-F1
#
_cell.length_a   1.000
_cell.length_b   1.000
_cell.length_c   1.000
_cell.angle_alpha   90.00
_cell.angle_beta   90.00
_cell.angle_gamma   90.00
#
_symmetry.space_group_name_H-M   'P 1'
#
loop_
_entity.id
_entity.type
_entity.pdbx_description
1 polymer ?
#
loop_
_entity_poly.entity_id
_entity_poly.type
_entity_poly.pdbx_seq_one_letter_code
_entity_poly.pdbx_strand_id
1 'polypeptide(L)'
;MGDLVCSAQFNYLIDLPWLLQQYPPEKRKCPLLVVHGDQKDANIRKAAAPYPNVTLFKARLEIMFGTHHSKMMLLAYREGLRVVIHTANLIPKDWDQKTQG
;
A
#
# COMPACT_ATOMS: atom_id res chain seq x y z
N MET A 1 3.55 -18.72 -8.66
CA MET A 1 3.36 -17.30 -8.31
C MET A 1 3.44 -16.50 -9.61
N GLY A 2 2.57 -15.50 -9.82
CA GLY A 2 2.62 -14.67 -11.04
C GLY A 2 3.82 -13.74 -11.05
N ASP A 3 4.30 -13.37 -12.24
CA ASP A 3 5.45 -12.48 -12.44
C ASP A 3 5.03 -11.02 -12.21
N LEU A 4 5.11 -10.53 -10.96
CA LEU A 4 4.65 -9.17 -10.61
C LEU A 4 5.44 -8.12 -11.41
N VAL A 5 4.69 -7.24 -12.08
CA VAL A 5 5.21 -6.12 -12.88
C VAL A 5 5.12 -4.82 -12.07
N CYS A 6 3.95 -4.52 -11.52
CA CYS A 6 3.72 -3.37 -10.64
C CYS A 6 2.53 -3.60 -9.71
N SER A 7 2.39 -2.76 -8.69
CA SER A 7 1.27 -2.85 -7.75
C SER A 7 0.79 -1.50 -7.25
N ALA A 8 -0.47 -1.44 -6.83
CA ALA A 8 -1.03 -0.31 -6.10
C ALA A 8 -1.64 -0.78 -4.79
N GLN A 9 -1.35 -0.06 -3.71
CA GLN A 9 -1.76 -0.35 -2.35
C GLN A 9 -2.59 0.82 -1.81
N PHE A 10 -3.88 0.58 -1.62
CA PHE A 10 -4.84 1.53 -1.08
C PHE A 10 -4.99 1.20 0.40
N ASN A 11 -4.69 2.15 1.28
CA ASN A 11 -4.86 1.91 2.71
C ASN A 11 -4.99 3.19 3.55
N TYR A 12 -5.32 3.01 4.84
CA TYR A 12 -5.39 4.08 5.84
C TYR A 12 -4.08 4.21 6.61
N LEU A 13 -3.59 3.13 7.24
CA LEU A 13 -2.30 3.10 7.94
C LEU A 13 -1.28 2.24 7.19
N ILE A 14 -0.07 2.77 7.03
CA ILE A 14 0.98 2.15 6.22
C ILE A 14 2.32 2.29 6.93
N ASP A 15 2.91 1.14 7.27
CA ASP A 15 4.33 1.02 7.60
C ASP A 15 5.05 0.58 6.33
N LEU A 16 5.67 1.54 5.63
CA LEU A 16 6.25 1.28 4.31
C LEU A 16 7.47 0.32 4.35
N PRO A 17 8.43 0.47 5.29
CA PRO A 17 9.49 -0.52 5.46
C PRO A 17 8.98 -1.94 5.69
N TRP A 18 7.98 -2.11 6.57
CA TRP A 18 7.38 -3.41 6.83
C TRP A 18 6.65 -3.96 5.59
N LEU A 19 5.87 -3.12 4.90
CA LEU A 19 5.15 -3.50 3.68
C LEU A 19 6.10 -4.04 2.61
N LEU A 20 7.21 -3.34 2.36
CA LEU A 20 8.21 -3.77 1.36
C LEU A 20 8.86 -5.11 1.72
N GLN A 21 9.00 -5.44 3.00
CA GLN A 21 9.50 -6.74 3.43
C GLN A 21 8.55 -7.89 3.07
N GLN A 22 7.24 -7.62 2.95
CA GLN A 22 6.23 -8.63 2.59
C GLN A 22 6.27 -9.01 1.11
N TYR A 23 6.87 -8.18 0.24
CA TYR A 23 7.12 -8.56 -1.15
C TYR A 23 8.29 -9.53 -1.22
N PRO A 24 8.23 -10.55 -2.12
CA PRO A 24 9.39 -11.37 -2.45
C PRO A 24 10.60 -10.50 -2.81
N PRO A 25 11.84 -10.87 -2.40
CA PRO A 25 13.03 -10.02 -2.57
C PRO A 25 13.23 -9.48 -4.00
N GLU A 26 12.99 -10.32 -5.01
CA GLU A 26 13.09 -10.00 -6.43
C GLU A 26 12.00 -9.04 -6.93
N LYS A 27 10.90 -8.89 -6.18
CA LYS A 27 9.76 -8.02 -6.49
C LYS A 27 9.75 -6.70 -5.72
N ARG A 28 10.62 -6.52 -4.72
CA ARG A 28 10.70 -5.29 -3.90
C ARG A 28 11.04 -4.03 -4.68
N LYS A 29 11.67 -4.18 -5.86
CA LYS A 29 12.03 -3.07 -6.75
C LYS A 29 10.98 -2.78 -7.83
N CYS A 30 9.93 -3.58 -7.93
CA CYS A 30 8.83 -3.30 -8.86
C CYS A 30 8.15 -1.97 -8.47
N PRO A 31 7.63 -1.20 -9.45
CA PRO A 31 6.87 0.01 -9.15
C PRO A 31 5.71 -0.27 -8.20
N LEU A 32 5.65 0.53 -7.12
CA LEU A 32 4.62 0.48 -6.10
C LEU A 32 3.96 1.85 -5.97
N LEU A 33 2.67 1.93 -6.26
CA LEU A 33 1.84 3.09 -5.96
C LEU A 33 1.21 2.93 -4.58
N VAL A 34 1.38 3.91 -3.70
CA VAL A 34 0.73 3.96 -2.39
C VAL A 34 -0.33 5.04 -2.37
N VAL A 35 -1.58 4.64 -2.20
CA VAL A 35 -2.74 5.54 -2.13
C VAL A 35 -3.15 5.71 -0.67
N HIS A 36 -3.03 6.94 -0.16
CA HIS A 36 -3.27 7.26 1.26
C HIS A 36 -4.12 8.52 1.45
N GLY A 37 -4.71 8.65 2.64
CA GLY A 37 -5.46 9.85 3.05
C GLY A 37 -4.75 10.72 4.10
N ASP A 38 -3.48 10.44 4.42
CA ASP A 38 -2.75 11.21 5.45
C ASP A 38 -2.72 12.71 5.12
N GLN A 39 -3.33 13.51 5.99
CA GLN A 39 -3.41 14.96 5.84
C GLN A 39 -2.06 15.63 6.07
N LYS A 40 -1.24 15.08 6.98
CA LYS A 40 0.07 15.65 7.34
C LYS A 40 1.13 15.33 6.29
N ASP A 41 1.02 14.19 5.60
CA ASP A 41 1.81 13.72 4.43
C ASP A 41 3.34 13.59 4.66
N ALA A 42 3.92 14.32 5.62
CA ALA A 42 5.34 14.37 5.91
C ALA A 42 5.91 13.00 6.33
N ASN A 43 5.17 12.23 7.12
CA ASN A 43 5.65 10.94 7.64
C ASN A 43 5.77 9.90 6.52
N ILE A 44 4.74 9.76 5.68
CA ILE A 44 4.76 8.78 4.59
C ILE A 44 5.76 9.18 3.50
N ARG A 45 5.92 10.48 3.21
CA ARG A 45 6.97 10.98 2.31
C ARG A 45 8.38 10.67 2.82
N LYS A 46 8.64 10.91 4.11
CA LYS A 46 9.93 10.59 4.72
C LYS A 46 10.20 9.08 4.67
N ALA A 47 9.18 8.25 4.92
CA ALA A 47 9.30 6.80 4.82
C ALA A 47 9.56 6.33 3.38
N ALA A 48 8.98 7.00 2.38
CA ALA A 48 9.15 6.67 0.96
C ALA A 48 10.47 7.14 0.34
N ALA A 49 11.11 8.17 0.90
CA ALA A 49 12.32 8.77 0.35
C ALA A 49 13.46 7.78 -0.02
N PRO A 50 13.71 6.69 0.74
CA PRO A 50 14.75 5.71 0.39
C PRO A 50 14.36 4.77 -0.78
N TYR A 51 13.11 4.79 -1.25
CA TYR A 51 12.57 3.81 -2.18
C TYR A 51 12.13 4.47 -3.50
N PRO A 52 13.03 4.57 -4.50
CA PRO A 52 12.75 5.29 -5.74
C PRO A 52 11.65 4.65 -6.60
N ASN A 53 11.32 3.38 -6.36
CA ASN A 53 10.23 2.67 -7.02
C ASN A 53 8.86 2.91 -6.36
N VAL A 54 8.80 3.64 -5.25
CA VAL A 54 7.56 3.95 -4.53
C VAL A 54 7.05 5.33 -4.94
N THR A 55 5.83 5.38 -5.47
CA THR A 55 5.11 6.63 -5.76
C THR A 55 3.97 6.80 -4.76
N LEU A 56 3.75 8.02 -4.28
CA LEU A 56 2.67 8.34 -3.36
C LEU A 56 1.55 9.09 -4.09
N PHE A 57 0.30 8.71 -3.81
CA PHE A 57 -0.89 9.43 -4.25
C PHE A 57 -1.78 9.75 -3.05
N LYS A 58 -1.93 11.04 -2.76
CA LYS A 58 -2.80 11.52 -1.69
C LYS A 58 -4.23 11.64 -2.22
N ALA A 59 -5.13 10.82 -1.71
CA ALA A 59 -6.56 10.91 -2.03
C ALA A 59 -7.13 12.26 -1.54
N ARG A 60 -7.95 12.89 -2.38
CA ARG A 60 -8.63 14.15 -2.01
C ARG A 60 -9.74 13.86 -1.02
N LEU A 61 -9.74 14.59 0.10
CA LEU A 61 -10.74 14.50 1.17
C LEU A 61 -11.29 15.91 1.40
N GLU A 62 -12.24 16.31 0.56
CA GLU A 62 -12.77 17.69 0.50
C GLU A 62 -13.80 17.98 1.61
N ILE A 63 -14.36 16.94 2.22
CA ILE A 63 -15.32 17.04 3.33
C ILE A 63 -14.55 16.91 4.66
N MET A 64 -14.86 17.80 5.61
CA MET A 64 -14.26 17.74 6.95
C MET A 64 -14.50 16.38 7.60
N PHE A 65 -13.50 15.90 8.34
CA PHE A 65 -13.51 14.61 9.02
C PHE A 65 -13.57 13.38 8.10
N GLY A 66 -13.40 13.55 6.78
CA GLY A 66 -13.29 12.45 5.83
C GLY A 66 -11.99 11.66 6.00
N THR A 67 -12.05 10.35 5.73
CA THR A 67 -10.89 9.43 5.80
C THR A 67 -10.86 8.49 4.60
N HIS A 68 -9.67 8.27 4.04
CA HIS A 68 -9.44 7.22 3.05
C HIS A 68 -9.34 5.85 3.75
N HIS A 69 -10.47 5.15 3.90
CA HIS A 69 -10.55 3.87 4.62
C HIS A 69 -10.41 2.62 3.76
N SER A 70 -10.52 2.76 2.43
CA SER A 70 -10.45 1.66 1.47
C SER A 70 -9.14 0.88 1.61
N LYS A 71 -9.25 -0.44 1.50
CA LYS A 71 -8.16 -1.40 1.66
C LYS A 71 -8.20 -2.37 0.51
N MET A 72 -7.29 -2.13 -0.41
CA MET A 72 -7.30 -2.81 -1.70
C MET A 72 -5.89 -2.92 -2.26
N MET A 73 -5.63 -4.02 -2.95
CA MET A 73 -4.44 -4.23 -3.74
C MET A 73 -4.82 -4.41 -5.20
N LEU A 74 -4.16 -3.67 -6.08
CA LEU A 74 -4.11 -3.98 -7.51
C LEU A 74 -2.74 -4.58 -7.79
N LEU A 75 -2.72 -5.82 -8.24
CA LEU A 75 -1.49 -6.57 -8.48
C LEU A 75 -1.44 -6.94 -9.96
N ALA A 76 -0.64 -6.20 -10.72
CA ALA A 76 -0.43 -6.45 -12.14
C ALA A 76 0.74 -7.41 -12.34
N TYR A 77 0.44 -8.54 -12.95
CA TYR A 77 1.39 -9.58 -13.33
C TYR A 77 1.56 -9.61 -14.84
N ARG A 78 2.64 -10.21 -15.33
CA ARG A 78 2.80 -10.48 -16.77
C ARG A 78 1.64 -11.30 -17.34
N GLU A 79 1.07 -12.17 -16.52
CA GLU A 79 -0.01 -13.09 -16.89
C GLU A 79 -1.42 -12.49 -16.75
N GLY A 80 -1.57 -11.32 -16.09
CA GLY A 80 -2.88 -10.70 -15.87
C GLY A 80 -2.96 -9.82 -14.63
N LEU A 81 -4.19 -9.53 -14.19
CA LEU A 81 -4.47 -8.63 -13.07
C LEU A 81 -5.17 -9.38 -11.94
N ARG A 82 -4.76 -9.13 -10.70
CA ARG A 82 -5.50 -9.53 -9.49
C ARG A 82 -5.94 -8.30 -8.72
N VAL A 83 -7.20 -8.34 -8.29
CA VAL A 83 -7.78 -7.39 -7.34
C VAL A 83 -7.95 -8.10 -6.01
N VAL A 84 -7.47 -7.49 -4.94
CA VAL A 84 -7.67 -7.97 -3.56
C VAL A 84 -8.37 -6.85 -2.80
N ILE A 85 -9.54 -7.12 -2.25
CA ILE A 85 -10.23 -6.22 -1.31
C ILE A 85 -10.15 -6.90 0.05
N HIS A 86 -9.70 -6.17 1.07
CA HIS A 86 -9.48 -6.75 2.41
C HIS A 86 -9.77 -5.73 3.52
N THR A 87 -9.65 -6.12 4.79
CA THR A 87 -9.94 -5.25 5.95
C THR A 87 -8.71 -4.81 6.75
N ALA A 88 -7.55 -5.42 6.51
CA ALA A 88 -6.31 -5.13 7.24
C ALA A 88 -5.58 -3.83 6.82
N ASN A 89 -5.09 -3.04 7.78
CA ASN A 89 -4.11 -2.01 7.48
C ASN A 89 -2.74 -2.61 7.09
N LEU A 90 -1.88 -1.85 6.41
CA LEU A 90 -0.54 -2.31 6.03
C LEU A 90 0.47 -2.08 7.16
N ILE A 91 0.21 -2.68 8.31
CA ILE A 91 1.07 -2.66 9.51
C ILE A 91 1.10 -4.07 10.13
N PRO A 92 2.19 -4.51 10.79
CA PRO A 92 2.31 -5.88 11.30
C PRO A 92 1.15 -6.29 12.21
N LYS A 93 0.73 -5.38 13.10
CA LYS A 93 -0.31 -5.63 14.10
C LYS A 93 -1.67 -6.00 13.48
N ASP A 94 -1.95 -5.61 12.24
CA ASP A 94 -3.22 -5.93 11.58
C ASP A 94 -3.25 -7.31 10.94
N TRP A 95 -2.10 -7.96 10.79
CA TRP A 95 -1.92 -9.27 10.14
C TRP A 95 -1.49 -10.38 11.11
N ASP A 96 -1.49 -10.08 12.42
CA ASP A 96 -1.06 -11.01 13.47
C ASP A 96 -2.28 -11.59 14.22
N GLN A 97 -2.68 -10.99 15.34
CA GLN A 97 -3.74 -11.53 16.21
C GLN A 97 -5.11 -10.86 15.98
N LYS A 98 -5.50 -10.62 14.72
CA LYS A 98 -6.81 -10.04 14.37
C LYS A 98 -7.57 -10.91 13.38
N THR A 99 -8.88 -10.99 13.55
CA THR A 99 -9.77 -11.46 12.48
C THR A 99 -9.83 -10.40 11.38
N GLN A 100 -9.43 -10.78 10.17
CA GLN A 100 -9.48 -9.94 8.97
C GLN A 100 -10.12 -10.75 7.83
N GLY A 101 -10.71 -10.06 6.86
CA GLY A 101 -11.27 -10.64 5.63
C GLY A 101 -10.70 -9.95 4.39
#